data_AF-A0A1B1M4W1-F1
#
_entry.id   AF-A0A1B1M4W1-F1
#
_cell.length_a   1.000
_cell.length_b   1.000
_cell.length_c   1.000
_cell.angle_alpha   90.00
_cell.angle_beta   90.00
_cell.angle_gamma   90.00
#
_symmetry.space_group_name_H-M   'P 1'
#
loop_
_entity.id
_entity.type
_entity.pdbx_description
1 polymer ?
#
loop_
_entity_poly.entity_id
_entity_poly.type
_entity_poly.pdbx_seq_one_letter_code
_entity_poly.pdbx_strand_id
1 'polypeptide(L)' 'MLRIERGEEIPESWATMSALVDELNLWQPHGTDRWVALGVADRDPADEARLLALVTETDPP' A
#
# COMPACT_ATOMS: atom_id res chain seq x y z
N MET A 1 -14.48 4.23 -8.98
CA MET A 1 -13.67 5.38 -9.40
C MET A 1 -12.46 5.43 -8.48
N LEU A 2 -11.27 5.23 -9.04
CA LEU A 2 -10.03 5.27 -8.27
C LEU A 2 -9.62 6.74 -8.11
N ARG A 3 -9.16 7.17 -6.92
CA ARG A 3 -8.81 8.59 -6.67
C ARG A 3 -7.71 9.13 -7.59
N ILE A 4 -6.85 8.25 -8.10
CA ILE A 4 -5.80 8.56 -9.09
C ILE A 4 -6.38 9.26 -10.33
N GLU A 5 -7.62 8.92 -10.72
CA GLU A 5 -8.29 9.53 -11.88
C GLU A 5 -8.64 11.02 -11.66
N ARG A 6 -8.51 11.53 -10.43
CA ARG A 6 -8.73 12.95 -10.07
C ARG A 6 -7.45 13.79 -10.01
N GLY A 7 -6.28 13.19 -10.26
CA GLY A 7 -4.99 13.90 -10.26
C GLY A 7 -4.44 14.23 -8.87
N GLU A 8 -4.92 13.55 -7.81
CA GLU A 8 -4.30 13.62 -6.48
C GLU A 8 -2.94 12.90 -6.51
N GLU A 9 -1.89 13.57 -6.01
CA GLU A 9 -0.59 12.91 -5.79
C GLU A 9 -0.75 11.82 -4.73
N ILE A 10 -0.29 10.61 -5.08
CA ILE A 10 -0.21 9.51 -4.13
C ILE A 10 1.01 9.73 -3.24
N PRO A 11 0.88 9.76 -1.90
CA PRO A 11 2.03 9.85 -1.02
C PRO A 11 3.03 8.71 -1.29
N GLU A 12 4.32 9.01 -1.19
CA GLU A 12 5.41 8.12 -1.62
C GLU A 12 5.31 6.68 -1.07
N SER A 13 4.90 6.53 0.19
CA SER A 13 4.71 5.22 0.83
C SER A 13 3.64 4.38 0.13
N TRP A 14 2.52 5.01 -0.23
CA TRP A 14 1.42 4.36 -0.94
C TRP A 14 1.77 4.11 -2.40
N ALA A 15 2.49 5.04 -3.04
CA ALA A 15 2.98 4.88 -4.40
C ALA A 15 3.91 3.66 -4.51
N THR A 16 4.88 3.55 -3.60
CA THR A 16 5.81 2.41 -3.53
C THR A 16 5.05 1.10 -3.34
N MET A 17 4.08 1.07 -2.43
CA MET A 17 3.31 -0.16 -2.21
C MET A 17 2.46 -0.56 -3.42
N SER A 18 1.78 0.41 -4.04
CA SER A 18 0.96 0.18 -5.23
C SER A 18 1.77 -0.25 -6.45
N ALA A 19 3.08 0.05 -6.49
CA ALA A 19 3.97 -0.34 -7.56
C ALA A 19 4.45 -1.79 -7.43
N LEU A 20 4.59 -2.29 -6.20
CA LEU A 20 5.20 -3.58 -5.90
C LEU A 20 4.18 -4.71 -5.67
N VAL A 21 2.95 -4.36 -5.28
CA VAL A 21 1.94 -5.32 -4.83
C VAL A 21 0.64 -5.12 -5.62
N ASP A 22 0.00 -6.22 -5.99
CA ASP A 22 -1.32 -6.21 -6.64
C ASP A 22 -2.48 -6.01 -5.66
N GLU A 23 -2.41 -6.66 -4.50
CA GLU A 23 -3.46 -6.60 -3.48
C GLU A 23 -2.89 -6.30 -2.09
N LEU A 24 -3.50 -5.32 -1.39
CA LEU A 24 -3.14 -4.95 -0.02
C LEU A 24 -4.27 -5.31 0.95
N ASN A 25 -3.90 -5.94 2.06
CA ASN A 25 -4.73 -5.98 3.26
C ASN A 25 -4.45 -4.73 4.07
N LEU A 26 -5.45 -3.86 4.21
CA LEU A 26 -5.32 -2.55 4.86
C LEU A 26 -6.27 -2.44 6.04
N TRP A 27 -5.75 -2.06 7.21
CA TRP A 27 -6.55 -1.80 8.39
C TRP A 27 -5.92 -0.74 9.29
N GLN A 28 -6.74 -0.16 10.16
CA GLN A 28 -6.31 0.74 11.22
C GLN A 28 -6.52 0.04 12.57
N PRO A 29 -5.46 -0.30 13.32
CA PRO A 29 -5.60 -0.91 14.64
C PRO A 29 -6.33 0.01 15.61
N HIS A 30 -7.24 -0.56 16.41
CA HIS A 30 -8.00 0.18 17.42
C HIS A 30 -7.05 0.88 18.41
N GLY A 31 -7.31 2.17 18.67
CA GLY A 31 -6.52 2.98 19.59
C GLY A 31 -5.23 3.56 18.97
N THR A 32 -5.09 3.53 17.65
CA THR A 32 -3.95 4.14 16.94
C THR A 32 -4.40 4.99 15.75
N ASP A 33 -3.65 6.04 15.45
CA ASP A 33 -3.81 6.85 14.23
C ASP A 33 -2.91 6.35 13.09
N ARG A 34 -2.57 5.05 13.11
CA ARG A 34 -1.64 4.43 12.17
C ARG A 34 -2.39 3.44 11.29
N TRP A 35 -2.17 3.54 10.00
CA TRP A 35 -2.54 2.53 9.02
C TRP A 35 -1.50 1.43 8.99
N VAL A 36 -1.97 0.18 8.86
CA VAL A 36 -1.13 -0.98 8.56
C VAL A 36 -1.59 -1.56 7.24
N ALA A 37 -0.67 -1.66 6.29
CA ALA A 37 -0.88 -2.31 5.01
C ALA A 37 0.07 -3.50 4.87
N LEU A 38 -0.45 -4.64 4.40
CA LEU A 38 0.30 -5.86 4.16
C LEU A 38 0.03 -6.37 2.76
N GLY A 39 1.09 -6.73 2.03
CA GLY A 39 1.03 -7.13 0.64
C GLY A 39 2.12 -8.11 0.24
N VAL A 40 1.84 -8.96 -0.75
CA VAL A 40 2.86 -9.82 -1.37
C VAL A 40 3.33 -9.17 -2.65
N ALA A 41 4.63 -8.92 -2.75
CA ALA A 41 5.28 -8.43 -3.94
C ALA A 41 5.74 -9.62 -4.78
N ASP A 42 4.94 -9.97 -5.78
CA ASP A 42 5.15 -11.07 -6.73
C ASP A 42 4.72 -10.68 -8.16
N ARG A 43 4.62 -9.38 -8.44
CA ARG A 43 4.17 -8.84 -9.75
C ARG A 43 5.01 -9.31 -10.92
N ASP A 44 6.32 -9.42 -10.74
CA ASP A 44 7.19 -10.02 -11.74
C ASP A 44 7.35 -11.51 -11.40
N PRO A 45 6.93 -12.43 -12.28
CA PRO A 45 7.07 -13.87 -12.04
C PRO A 45 8.55 -14.33 -12.00
N ALA A 46 9.50 -13.49 -12.41
CA ALA A 46 10.93 -13.76 -12.26
C ALA A 46 11.47 -13.41 -10.86
N ASP A 47 10.75 -12.61 -10.08
CA ASP A 47 11.14 -12.22 -8.74
C ASP A 47 10.68 -13.23 -7.69
N GLU A 48 11.46 -13.37 -6.61
CA GLU A 48 11.02 -14.11 -5.44
C GLU A 48 9.90 -13.35 -4.73
N ALA A 49 8.83 -14.05 -4.38
CA ALA A 49 7.71 -13.47 -3.64
C ALA A 49 8.19 -12.92 -2.28
N ARG A 50 7.91 -11.64 -2.02
CA ARG A 50 8.26 -10.97 -0.75
C ARG A 50 7.04 -10.45 -0.03
N LEU A 51 6.96 -10.67 1.28
CA LEU A 51 5.95 -10.03 2.12
C LEU A 51 6.42 -8.62 2.51
N LEU A 52 5.65 -7.60 2.15
CA LEU A 52 5.91 -6.20 2.46
C LEU A 52 4.86 -5.67 3.44
N ALA A 53 5.32 -4.86 4.40
CA ALA A 53 4.46 -4.20 5.37
C ALA A 53 4.77 -2.69 5.40
N LEU A 54 3.71 -1.88 5.40
CA LEU A 54 3.78 -0.43 5.60
C LEU A 54 3.00 -0.07 6.86
N VAL A 55 3.62 0.74 7.73
CA VAL A 55 2.96 1.37 8.87
C VAL A 55 3.12 2.87 8.73
N THR A 56 2.02 3.63 8.65
CA THR A 56 2.07 5.07 8.40
C THR A 56 0.93 5.82 9.10
N GLU A 57 1.14 7.09 9.43
CA GLU A 57 0.08 8.03 9.84
C GLU A 57 -0.65 8.65 8.64
N THR A 58 -0.10 8.49 7.44
CA THR A 58 -0.68 9.09 6.23
C THR A 58 -1.87 8.26 5.78
N ASP A 59 -3.02 8.91 5.60
CA ASP A 59 -4.21 8.23 5.09
C ASP A 59 -3.95 7.58 3.72
N PRO A 60 -4.55 6.41 3.46
CA PRO A 60 -4.51 5.79 2.14
C PRO A 60 -5.18 6.72 1.11
N PRO A 61 -4.73 6.69 -0.16
CA PRO A 61 -5.33 7.47 -1.23
C PRO A 61 -6.81 7.12 -1.42
#